data_AF-A0A933WMJ9-F1
#
_entry.id   AF-A0A933WMJ9-F1
#
_cell.length_a   1.000
_cell.length_b   1.000
_cell.length_c   1.000
_cell.angle_alpha   90.00
_cell.angle_beta   90.00
_cell.angle_gamma   90.00
#
_symmetry.space_group_name_H-M   'P 1'
#
loop_
_entity.id
_entity.type
_entity.pdbx_description
1 polymer ?
#
loop_
_entity_poly.entity_id
_entity_poly.type
_entity_poly.pdbx_seq_one_letter_code
_entity_poly.pdbx_strand_id
1 'polypeptide(L)' 'MKQFFAHSVEGKAQSKWQGLGEHLLNVAELAKKFGDEFGSGEWAYLAGLWHDKY' A
#
# COMPACT_ATOMS: atom_id res chain seq x y z
N MET A 1 -3.06 -11.34 17.45
CA MET A 1 -3.16 -10.72 16.11
C MET A 1 -1.79 -10.72 15.46
N LYS A 2 -1.63 -11.27 14.26
CA LYS A 2 -0.36 -11.22 13.51
C LYS A 2 -0.23 -9.84 12.90
N GLN A 3 0.84 -9.10 13.24
CA GLN A 3 1.17 -7.82 12.59
C GLN A 3 2.03 -8.12 11.36
N PHE A 4 1.56 -7.72 10.19
CA PHE A 4 2.32 -7.79 8.94
C PHE A 4 2.79 -6.38 8.60
N PHE A 5 4.06 -6.25 8.21
CA PHE A 5 4.69 -4.98 7.88
C PHE A 5 5.20 -5.04 6.44
N ALA A 6 4.91 -4.00 5.65
CA ALA A 6 5.30 -3.96 4.23
C ALA A 6 6.78 -3.61 4.01
N HIS A 7 7.43 -2.98 5.01
CA HIS A 7 8.85 -2.62 4.94
C HIS A 7 9.53 -2.88 6.29
N SER A 8 10.47 -3.81 6.34
CA SER A 8 11.48 -3.88 7.39
C SER A 8 12.72 -3.14 6.91
N VAL A 9 12.99 -1.94 7.45
CA VAL A 9 14.26 -1.25 7.20
C VAL A 9 15.30 -1.77 8.19
N GLU A 10 16.32 -2.45 7.69
CA GLU A 10 17.43 -2.97 8.51
C GLU A 10 18.06 -1.82 9.31
N GLY A 11 18.13 -1.98 10.64
CA GLY A 11 18.70 -0.96 11.53
C GLY A 11 17.75 0.18 11.97
N LYS A 12 16.46 0.19 11.60
CA LYS A 12 15.48 1.13 12.17
C LYS A 12 14.51 0.44 13.15
N ALA A 13 14.20 1.14 14.25
CA ALA A 13 13.22 0.69 15.23
C ALA A 13 11.87 0.36 14.57
N GLN A 14 11.24 -0.74 15.02
CA GLN A 14 9.93 -1.22 14.53
C GLN A 14 8.82 -0.16 14.62
N SER A 15 8.98 0.86 15.47
CA SER A 15 8.06 2.00 15.59
C SER A 15 7.96 2.87 14.34
N LYS A 16 8.82 2.68 13.34
CA LYS A 16 8.75 3.36 12.04
C LYS A 16 8.23 2.49 10.90
N TRP A 17 7.85 1.24 11.19
CA TRP A 17 7.36 0.34 10.15
C TRP A 17 5.89 0.64 9.89
N GLN A 18 5.55 0.85 8.62
CA GLN A 18 4.17 1.03 8.20
C GLN A 18 3.46 -0.33 8.25
N GLY A 19 2.28 -0.39 8.88
CA GLY A 19 1.47 -1.61 8.88
C GLY A 19 1.05 -1.95 7.45
N LEU A 20 1.04 -3.23 7.09
CA LEU A 20 0.71 -3.68 5.72
C LEU A 20 -0.65 -3.14 5.24
N GLY A 21 -1.66 -3.11 6.12
CA GLY A 21 -2.97 -2.54 5.78
C GLY A 21 -2.93 -1.05 5.47
N GLU A 22 -2.22 -0.26 6.27
CA GLU A 22 -2.03 1.18 6.04
C GLU A 22 -1.23 1.44 4.77
N HIS A 23 -0.20 0.61 4.52
CA HIS A 23 0.59 0.66 3.29
C HIS A 23 -0.27 0.42 2.05
N LEU A 24 -1.01 -0.68 2.03
CA LEU A 24 -1.88 -1.05 0.91
C LEU A 24 -2.95 0.01 0.63
N LEU A 25 -3.56 0.58 1.67
CA LEU A 25 -4.55 1.66 1.51
C LEU A 25 -3.92 2.93 0.92
N ASN A 26 -2.78 3.38 1.47
CA ASN A 26 -2.10 4.59 1.00
C ASN A 26 -1.64 4.44 -0.46
N VAL A 27 -1.12 3.26 -0.84
CA VAL A 27 -0.73 2.96 -2.22
C VAL A 27 -1.94 2.91 -3.14
N ALA A 28 -3.03 2.27 -2.73
CA ALA A 28 -4.26 2.20 -3.52
C ALA A 28 -4.86 3.58 -3.78
N GLU A 29 -4.93 4.45 -2.77
CA GLU A 29 -5.40 5.83 -2.94
C GLU A 29 -4.52 6.66 -3.88
N LEU A 30 -3.20 6.48 -3.80
CA LEU A 30 -2.27 7.15 -4.69
C LEU A 30 -2.40 6.63 -6.13
N ALA A 31 -2.50 5.32 -6.30
CA ALA A 31 -2.72 4.68 -7.60
C ALA A 31 -4.03 5.15 -8.24
N LYS A 32 -5.11 5.27 -7.44
CA LYS A 32 -6.38 5.84 -7.90
C LYS A 32 -6.20 7.24 -8.48
N LYS A 33 -5.50 8.14 -7.77
CA LYS A 33 -5.28 9.52 -8.23
C LYS A 33 -4.59 9.58 -9.59
N PHE A 34 -3.60 8.72 -9.83
CA PHE A 34 -2.97 8.61 -11.15
C PHE A 34 -3.88 7.96 -12.19
N GLY A 35 -4.65 6.93 -11.81
CA GLY A 35 -5.58 6.26 -12.70
C GLY A 35 -6.79 7.11 -13.10
N ASP A 36 -7.23 8.04 -12.24
CA ASP A 36 -8.35 8.94 -12.51
C ASP A 36 -8.09 9.82 -13.75
N GLU A 37 -6.83 10.23 -14.01
CA GLU A 37 -6.46 10.98 -15.23
C GLU A 37 -6.73 10.19 -16.52
N PHE A 38 -6.79 8.87 -16.45
CA PHE A 38 -7.05 7.96 -17.58
C PHE A 38 -8.43 7.30 -17.51
N GLY A 39 -9.32 7.75 -16.61
CA GLY A 39 -10.63 7.13 -16.39
C GLY A 39 -10.57 5.70 -15.82
N SER A 40 -9.42 5.30 -15.26
CA SER A 40 -9.13 3.94 -14.77
C SER A 40 -8.84 3.89 -13.27
N GLY A 41 -9.27 4.91 -12.50
CA GLY A 41 -8.93 5.06 -11.08
C GLY A 41 -9.34 3.87 -10.21
N GLU A 42 -10.55 3.35 -10.38
CA GLU A 42 -11.02 2.18 -9.60
C GLU A 42 -10.18 0.92 -9.88
N TRP A 43 -9.78 0.71 -11.13
CA TRP A 43 -8.88 -0.38 -11.51
C TRP A 43 -7.48 -0.20 -10.89
N ALA A 44 -6.96 1.04 -10.91
CA ALA A 44 -5.68 1.36 -10.29
C ALA A 44 -5.72 1.21 -8.75
N TYR A 45 -6.85 1.56 -8.11
CA TYR A 45 -7.08 1.34 -6.69
C TYR A 45 -7.03 -0.14 -6.32
N LEU A 46 -7.77 -0.98 -7.06
CA LEU A 46 -7.77 -2.43 -6.85
C LEU A 46 -6.39 -3.05 -7.09
N ALA A 47 -5.66 -2.59 -8.11
CA ALA A 47 -4.29 -3.00 -8.35
C ALA A 47 -3.38 -2.65 -7.17
N GLY A 48 -3.47 -1.43 -6.63
CA GLY A 48 -2.69 -0.99 -5.47
C GLY A 48 -3.01 -1.75 -4.18
N LEU A 49 -4.28 -2.10 -3.94
CA LEU A 49 -4.70 -2.90 -2.78
C LEU A 49 -4.13 -4.32 -2.79
N TRP A 50 -3.88 -4.89 -3.97
CA TRP A 50 -3.45 -6.28 -4.11
C TRP A 50 -1.99 -6.43 -4.52
N HIS A 51 -1.25 -5.33 -4.71
CA HIS A 51 0.11 -5.38 -5.23
C HIS A 51 1.07 -6.12 -4.29
N ASP A 52 0.94 -5.92 -2.97
CA ASP A 52 1.70 -6.65 -1.93
C ASP A 52 0.97 -7.92 -1.44
N LYS A 53 0.41 -8.65 -2.40
CA LYS A 53 0.25 -10.10 -2.38
C LYS A 53 1.56 -10.81 -1.97
N TYR A 54 1.70 -11.30 -0.74
CA TYR A 54 2.77 -12.19 -0.19
C TYR A 54 3.93 -11.55 0.58
#